data_AF-A0A1H3VRR6-F1
#
_entry.id   AF-A0A1H3VRR6-F1
#
_cell.length_a   1.000
_cell.length_b   1.000
_cell.length_c   1.000
_cell.angle_alpha   90.00
_cell.angle_beta   90.00
_cell.angle_gamma   90.00
#
_symmetry.space_group_name_H-M   'P 1'
#
loop_
_entity.id
_entity.type
_entity.pdbx_description
1 polymer ?
#
loop_
_entity_poly.entity_id
_entity_poly.type
_entity_poly.pdbx_seq_one_letter_code
_entity_poly.pdbx_strand_id
1 'polypeptide(L)'
;MKNVFYVLLLLNFLGYSQITSIPDSEFEQALIDLNIDSDGIINGQVLTSDIENVEDLNLALNSGSYAITDLTGLQDFAQLKNLRIDNLYLSNNDLSLDLTANTMLESLIMLGGDDAFTHDIEIIDLSENPNISLIQTTGIWSLKQLNLKTGTTDVSNLDINISIAPNNLQGDSHENLNDSQFCIKVSDEAAATAGTGVYSSWNITAINNPYLFSETCALNTIEFNQELVSIYPNPANDILNIEAKNVKFTSIKVFSFQGQLVKVFNNLDMKTLDVSDLKKGLYYIALKSDRGDMIKKFIKE
;
A
#
# COMPACT_ATOMS: atom_id res chain seq x y z
N MET A 1 26.15 37.95 60.00
CA MET A 1 26.79 37.05 59.02
C MET A 1 25.73 36.07 58.55
N LYS A 2 25.25 36.21 57.30
CA LYS A 2 24.22 35.33 56.73
C LYS A 2 24.94 34.16 56.05
N ASN A 3 24.75 32.95 56.57
CA ASN A 3 25.24 31.72 55.96
C ASN A 3 24.33 31.37 54.78
N VAL A 4 24.87 31.43 53.56
CA VAL A 4 24.21 30.92 52.36
C VAL A 4 24.61 29.46 52.21
N PHE A 5 23.62 28.57 52.31
CA PHE A 5 23.79 27.12 52.18
C PHE A 5 23.53 26.76 50.70
N TYR A 6 24.59 26.40 49.97
CA TYR A 6 24.45 25.84 48.61
C TYR A 6 24.18 24.34 48.73
N VAL A 7 22.95 23.93 48.47
CA VAL A 7 22.62 22.51 48.26
C VAL A 7 22.89 22.19 46.80
N LEU A 8 24.01 21.51 46.53
CA LEU A 8 24.32 20.94 45.22
C LEU A 8 23.47 19.67 45.06
N LEU A 9 22.39 19.75 44.29
CA LEU A 9 21.53 18.61 44.00
C LEU A 9 22.20 17.76 42.90
N LEU A 10 22.96 16.74 43.29
CA LEU A 10 23.47 15.73 42.37
C LEU A 10 22.32 14.77 42.04
N LEU A 11 21.57 15.08 40.97
CA LEU A 11 20.67 14.13 40.33
C LEU A 11 21.52 13.03 39.70
N ASN A 12 21.51 11.86 40.33
CA ASN A 12 21.98 10.63 39.70
C ASN A 12 21.00 10.29 38.57
N PHE A 13 21.30 10.71 37.35
CA PHE A 13 20.70 10.12 36.17
C PHE A 13 21.24 8.69 36.07
N LEU A 14 20.45 7.72 36.51
CA LEU A 14 20.59 6.35 36.05
C LEU A 14 20.21 6.38 34.57
N GLY A 15 21.21 6.56 33.70
CA GLY A 15 21.04 6.36 32.26
C GLY A 15 20.84 4.87 32.03
N TYR A 16 19.59 4.42 32.07
CA TYR A 16 19.26 3.15 31.44
C TYR A 16 19.50 3.35 29.94
N SER A 17 20.40 2.57 29.37
CA SER A 17 20.48 2.46 27.92
C SER A 17 19.10 1.99 27.45
N GLN A 18 18.45 2.81 26.63
CA GLN A 18 17.19 2.42 26.01
C GLN A 18 17.52 1.41 24.91
N ILE A 19 16.68 0.40 24.80
CA ILE A 19 16.74 -0.61 23.74
C ILE A 19 15.54 -0.41 22.83
N THR A 20 15.76 -0.56 21.54
CA THR A 20 14.74 -0.57 20.49
C THR A 20 14.55 -2.02 20.04
N SER A 21 13.32 -2.50 19.96
CA SER A 21 13.05 -3.86 19.49
C SER A 21 13.13 -3.94 17.97
N ILE A 22 13.92 -4.89 17.47
CA ILE A 22 14.08 -5.23 16.05
C ILE A 22 13.79 -6.74 15.89
N PRO A 23 12.52 -7.19 15.92
CA PRO A 23 12.19 -8.62 15.98
C PRO A 23 12.53 -9.40 14.70
N ASP A 24 12.66 -8.73 13.56
CA ASP A 24 13.07 -9.35 12.29
C ASP A 24 14.59 -9.51 12.24
N SER A 25 15.04 -10.77 12.21
CA SER A 25 16.47 -11.09 12.23
C SER A 25 17.21 -10.62 10.98
N GLU A 26 16.54 -10.48 9.84
CA GLU A 26 17.16 -9.97 8.61
C GLU A 26 17.29 -8.44 8.67
N PHE A 27 16.33 -7.74 9.29
CA PHE A 27 16.47 -6.31 9.57
C PHE A 27 17.61 -6.06 10.55
N GLU A 28 17.68 -6.81 11.65
CA GLU A 28 18.77 -6.71 12.63
C GLU A 28 20.13 -7.05 11.99
N GLN A 29 20.21 -8.12 11.19
CA GLN A 29 21.42 -8.46 10.45
C GLN A 29 21.85 -7.33 9.49
N ALA A 30 20.90 -6.64 8.84
CA ALA A 30 21.23 -5.49 8.01
C ALA A 30 21.83 -4.34 8.83
N LEU A 31 21.35 -4.10 10.05
CA LEU A 31 21.94 -3.11 10.97
C LEU A 31 23.36 -3.51 11.40
N ILE A 32 23.60 -4.78 11.66
CA ILE A 32 24.94 -5.31 11.96
C ILE A 32 25.88 -5.12 10.76
N ASP A 33 25.43 -5.47 9.55
CA ASP A 33 26.22 -5.35 8.32
C ASP A 33 26.59 -3.89 7.99
N LEU A 34 25.70 -2.95 8.35
CA LEU A 34 25.93 -1.51 8.25
C LEU A 34 26.82 -0.96 9.38
N ASN A 35 27.23 -1.79 10.34
CA ASN A 35 27.95 -1.42 11.58
C ASN A 35 27.17 -0.41 12.45
N ILE A 36 25.84 -0.50 12.44
CA ILE A 36 24.95 0.30 13.28
C ILE A 36 24.78 -0.41 14.62
N ASP A 37 24.39 -1.70 14.61
CA ASP A 37 24.22 -2.47 15.84
C ASP A 37 25.59 -2.82 16.46
N SER A 38 25.89 -2.18 17.60
CA SER A 38 27.22 -2.18 18.19
C SER A 38 27.60 -3.47 18.91
N ASP A 39 26.62 -4.30 19.29
CA ASP A 39 26.90 -5.58 19.95
C ASP A 39 27.18 -6.71 18.94
N GLY A 40 26.70 -6.55 17.69
CA GLY A 40 26.95 -7.45 16.57
C GLY A 40 26.30 -8.82 16.72
N ILE A 41 25.23 -8.94 17.51
CA ILE A 41 24.55 -10.20 17.80
C ILE A 41 23.07 -10.05 17.44
N ILE A 42 22.57 -10.92 16.56
CA ILE A 42 21.12 -11.06 16.31
C ILE A 42 20.42 -11.52 17.60
N ASN A 43 19.75 -10.61 18.30
CA ASN A 43 19.09 -10.84 19.57
C ASN A 43 17.69 -10.20 19.67
N GLY A 44 17.18 -9.61 18.59
CA GLY A 44 15.87 -9.01 18.46
C GLY A 44 15.80 -7.55 18.92
N GLN A 45 16.93 -6.87 19.08
CA GLN A 45 16.99 -5.51 19.63
C GLN A 45 18.29 -4.81 19.25
N VAL A 46 18.28 -3.48 19.31
CA VAL A 46 19.47 -2.63 19.19
C VAL A 46 19.49 -1.61 20.32
N LEU A 47 20.66 -1.11 20.71
CA LEU A 47 20.70 0.05 21.63
C LEU A 47 20.10 1.26 20.90
N THR A 48 19.17 1.98 21.52
CA THR A 48 18.58 3.18 20.91
C THR A 48 19.65 4.24 20.60
N SER A 49 20.74 4.28 21.38
CA SER A 49 21.90 5.15 21.13
C SER A 49 22.63 4.85 19.82
N ASP A 50 22.52 3.61 19.31
CA ASP A 50 23.16 3.21 18.06
C ASP A 50 22.40 3.76 16.85
N ILE A 51 21.08 3.96 16.98
CA ILE A 51 20.19 4.38 15.89
C ILE A 51 19.75 5.85 15.97
N GLU A 52 19.78 6.49 17.15
CA GLU A 52 19.18 7.82 17.38
C GLU A 52 19.82 8.95 16.56
N ASN A 53 21.06 8.75 16.09
CA ASN A 53 21.82 9.70 15.26
C ASN A 53 22.01 9.22 13.81
N VAL A 54 21.40 8.11 13.41
CA VAL A 54 21.50 7.59 12.04
C VAL A 54 20.65 8.47 11.13
N GLU A 55 21.30 9.16 10.19
CA GLU A 55 20.62 9.99 9.17
C GLU A 55 20.37 9.23 7.87
N ASP A 56 21.18 8.21 7.57
CA ASP A 56 21.14 7.44 6.32
C ASP A 56 21.01 5.94 6.64
N LEU A 57 19.90 5.33 6.22
CA LEU A 57 19.67 3.90 6.37
C LEU A 57 19.47 3.26 4.99
N ASN A 58 20.42 2.42 4.60
CA ASN A 58 20.41 1.75 3.29
C ASN A 58 20.23 0.24 3.44
N LEU A 59 18.98 -0.20 3.36
CA LEU A 59 18.55 -1.60 3.40
C LEU A 59 18.45 -2.22 1.99
N ALA A 60 19.26 -1.74 1.04
CA ALA A 60 19.37 -2.33 -0.29
C ALA A 60 20.28 -3.57 -0.33
N LEU A 61 21.05 -3.82 0.72
CA LEU A 61 22.11 -4.84 0.71
C LEU A 61 21.55 -6.26 0.73
N ASN A 62 22.16 -7.06 -0.12
CA ASN A 62 21.84 -8.44 -0.44
C ASN A 62 22.87 -9.32 0.29
N SER A 63 22.63 -9.59 1.58
CA SER A 63 23.49 -10.48 2.38
C SER A 63 22.93 -11.88 2.57
N GLY A 64 21.69 -12.13 2.12
CA GLY A 64 21.02 -13.43 2.25
C GLY A 64 19.91 -13.60 1.23
N SER A 65 19.52 -14.86 0.97
CA SER A 65 18.34 -15.21 0.14
C SER A 65 17.00 -14.85 0.81
N TYR A 66 17.00 -14.03 1.86
CA TYR A 66 15.85 -13.74 2.70
C TYR A 66 15.58 -12.24 2.69
N ALA A 67 14.30 -11.90 2.61
CA ALA A 67 13.81 -10.53 2.61
C ALA A 67 13.48 -10.09 4.03
N ILE A 68 13.60 -8.78 4.31
CA ILE A 68 13.04 -8.20 5.53
C ILE A 68 11.52 -8.35 5.44
N THR A 69 10.88 -8.82 6.51
CA THR A 69 9.43 -9.05 6.54
C THR A 69 8.69 -8.18 7.56
N ASP A 70 9.42 -7.60 8.49
CA ASP A 70 8.93 -6.71 9.53
C ASP A 70 9.97 -5.61 9.82
N LEU A 71 9.55 -4.35 9.73
CA LEU A 71 10.37 -3.16 10.00
C LEU A 71 10.13 -2.58 11.39
N THR A 72 9.50 -3.33 12.29
CA THR A 72 9.33 -2.94 13.70
C THR A 72 10.67 -2.46 14.26
N GLY A 73 10.64 -1.24 14.82
CA GLY A 73 11.81 -0.53 15.37
C GLY A 73 12.33 0.59 14.47
N LEU A 74 11.97 0.61 13.17
CA LEU A 74 12.30 1.71 12.27
C LEU A 74 11.76 3.06 12.76
N GLN A 75 10.64 3.05 13.49
CA GLN A 75 10.04 4.25 14.08
C GLN A 75 10.95 4.96 15.11
N ASP A 76 11.95 4.27 15.67
CA ASP A 76 12.85 4.83 16.69
C ASP A 76 14.07 5.55 16.09
N PHE A 77 14.24 5.52 14.75
CA PHE A 77 15.31 6.25 14.05
C PHE A 77 14.99 7.75 13.97
N ALA A 78 15.23 8.46 15.07
CA ALA A 78 14.80 9.85 15.29
C ALA A 78 15.37 10.88 14.30
N GLN A 79 16.57 10.63 13.75
CA GLN A 79 17.27 11.55 12.84
C GLN A 79 17.29 11.07 11.37
N LEU A 80 16.53 10.03 11.03
CA LEU A 80 16.54 9.44 9.70
C LEU A 80 16.05 10.44 8.63
N LYS A 81 16.92 10.74 7.65
CA LYS A 81 16.65 11.62 6.51
C LYS A 81 16.56 10.84 5.21
N ASN A 82 17.42 9.86 5.01
CA ASN A 82 17.50 9.09 3.77
C ASN A 82 17.27 7.61 4.05
N LEU A 83 16.18 7.07 3.51
CA LEU A 83 15.82 5.67 3.64
C LEU A 83 15.81 5.01 2.27
N ARG A 84 16.59 3.94 2.13
CA ARG A 84 16.53 3.06 0.96
C ARG A 84 16.15 1.65 1.36
N ILE A 85 15.12 1.09 0.71
CA ILE A 85 14.61 -0.27 0.97
C ILE A 85 14.33 -0.97 -0.36
N ASP A 86 15.22 -1.88 -0.77
CA ASP A 86 15.05 -2.64 -2.03
C ASP A 86 14.68 -4.12 -1.78
N ASN A 87 14.80 -4.61 -0.53
CA ASN A 87 14.59 -6.02 -0.16
C ASN A 87 13.57 -6.19 0.99
N LEU A 88 12.32 -5.76 0.78
CA LEU A 88 11.24 -5.84 1.77
C LEU A 88 10.07 -6.67 1.23
N TYR A 89 9.72 -7.76 1.92
CA TYR A 89 8.61 -8.67 1.62
C TYR A 89 7.62 -8.73 2.79
N LEU A 90 6.65 -7.82 2.82
CA LEU A 90 5.60 -7.84 3.84
C LEU A 90 4.64 -9.02 3.57
N SER A 91 4.56 -9.99 4.49
CA SER A 91 3.84 -11.27 4.23
C SER A 91 2.61 -11.52 5.10
N ASN A 92 2.27 -10.60 6.01
CA ASN A 92 1.28 -10.82 7.08
C ASN A 92 -0.07 -10.11 6.90
N ASN A 93 -0.51 -9.88 5.65
CA ASN A 93 -1.73 -9.16 5.26
C ASN A 93 -1.72 -7.64 5.52
N ASP A 94 -0.72 -7.12 6.23
CA ASP A 94 -0.44 -5.69 6.31
C ASP A 94 0.66 -5.35 5.30
N LEU A 95 0.25 -4.97 4.09
CA LEU A 95 1.13 -4.57 2.99
C LEU A 95 1.38 -3.06 3.02
N SER A 96 1.27 -2.45 4.20
CA SER A 96 1.47 -1.03 4.46
C SER A 96 2.87 -0.78 5.03
N LEU A 97 3.61 0.12 4.40
CA LEU A 97 4.82 0.72 4.94
C LEU A 97 4.46 2.02 5.66
N ASP A 98 4.48 2.00 6.99
CA ASP A 98 4.26 3.18 7.83
C ASP A 98 5.59 3.88 8.16
N LEU A 99 5.73 5.14 7.74
CA LEU A 99 6.90 5.99 8.00
C LEU A 99 6.54 7.26 8.78
N THR A 100 5.35 7.30 9.38
CA THR A 100 4.82 8.50 10.07
C THR A 100 5.66 8.92 11.27
N ALA A 101 6.39 8.00 11.91
CA ALA A 101 7.29 8.33 13.01
C ALA A 101 8.62 8.97 12.54
N ASN A 102 9.03 8.75 11.29
CA ASN A 102 10.31 9.23 10.75
C ASN A 102 10.19 10.69 10.25
N THR A 103 9.79 11.60 11.13
CA THR A 103 9.44 13.00 10.80
C THR A 103 10.56 13.83 10.15
N MET A 104 11.82 13.39 10.25
CA MET A 104 12.98 14.02 9.61
C MET A 104 13.23 13.55 8.16
N LEU A 105 12.44 12.60 7.65
CA LEU A 105 12.68 11.98 6.35
C LEU A 105 12.61 12.99 5.19
N GLU A 106 13.67 13.03 4.39
CA GLU A 106 13.86 13.89 3.21
C GLU A 106 13.79 13.09 1.91
N SER A 107 14.14 11.80 1.95
CA SER A 107 14.23 10.92 0.78
C SER A 107 13.81 9.48 1.11
N LEU A 108 12.89 8.94 0.31
CA LEU A 108 12.53 7.52 0.29
C LEU A 108 12.87 6.93 -1.09
N ILE A 109 13.70 5.90 -1.11
CA ILE A 109 14.05 5.13 -2.31
C ILE A 109 13.69 3.67 -2.10
N MET A 110 12.90 3.13 -3.01
CA MET A 110 12.52 1.73 -3.07
C MET A 110 12.56 1.31 -4.53
N LEU A 111 13.56 0.51 -4.89
CA LEU A 111 13.68 0.00 -6.25
C LEU A 111 13.22 -1.46 -6.30
N GLY A 112 12.30 -1.73 -7.21
CA GLY A 112 11.79 -3.05 -7.58
C GLY A 112 12.14 -3.44 -9.03
N GLY A 113 11.47 -4.47 -9.54
CA GLY A 113 11.70 -5.16 -10.82
C GLY A 113 11.87 -6.66 -10.61
N ASP A 114 11.61 -7.51 -11.62
CA ASP A 114 11.31 -8.96 -11.59
C ASP A 114 11.88 -9.83 -10.45
N ASP A 115 13.09 -9.56 -9.97
CA ASP A 115 13.78 -10.32 -8.91
C ASP A 115 13.78 -9.63 -7.51
N ALA A 116 13.17 -8.46 -7.36
CA ALA A 116 13.08 -7.72 -6.11
C ALA A 116 11.96 -8.25 -5.19
N PHE A 117 12.05 -7.96 -3.90
CA PHE A 117 11.06 -8.42 -2.92
C PHE A 117 9.97 -7.37 -2.61
N THR A 118 10.20 -6.11 -2.98
CA THR A 118 9.37 -4.93 -2.69
C THR A 118 8.05 -4.85 -3.47
N HIS A 119 7.78 -5.77 -4.40
CA HIS A 119 6.66 -5.68 -5.34
C HIS A 119 5.26 -5.69 -4.70
N ASP A 120 5.12 -6.29 -3.51
CA ASP A 120 3.82 -6.57 -2.90
C ASP A 120 3.32 -5.44 -1.99
N ILE A 121 4.09 -4.36 -1.82
CA ILE A 121 3.70 -3.22 -0.99
C ILE A 121 2.53 -2.49 -1.65
N GLU A 122 1.43 -2.34 -0.91
CA GLU A 122 0.20 -1.73 -1.40
C GLU A 122 0.03 -0.28 -0.93
N ILE A 123 0.55 0.04 0.26
CA ILE A 123 0.37 1.35 0.88
C ILE A 123 1.72 1.85 1.38
N ILE A 124 2.03 3.12 1.11
CA ILE A 124 3.12 3.85 1.75
C ILE A 124 2.50 5.04 2.48
N ASP A 125 2.72 5.13 3.79
CA ASP A 125 2.25 6.25 4.61
C ASP A 125 3.40 7.20 4.96
N LEU A 126 3.37 8.36 4.33
CA LEU A 126 4.31 9.47 4.52
C LEU A 126 3.62 10.73 5.06
N SER A 127 2.46 10.57 5.69
CA SER A 127 1.61 11.71 6.05
C SER A 127 2.30 12.68 7.02
N GLU A 128 3.08 12.17 7.97
CA GLU A 128 3.78 12.97 9.00
C GLU A 128 5.26 13.30 8.65
N ASN A 129 5.61 13.35 7.35
CA ASN A 129 6.98 13.60 6.88
C ASN A 129 7.11 14.98 6.18
N PRO A 130 7.17 16.11 6.91
CA PRO A 130 7.12 17.46 6.34
C PRO A 130 8.35 17.87 5.53
N ASN A 131 9.46 17.12 5.59
CA ASN A 131 10.70 17.42 4.88
C ASN A 131 10.89 16.60 3.59
N ILE A 132 9.94 15.71 3.26
CA ILE A 132 10.07 14.78 2.14
C ILE A 132 10.19 15.55 0.82
N SER A 133 11.28 15.33 0.09
CA SER A 133 11.58 16.02 -1.17
C SER A 133 11.79 15.05 -2.33
N LEU A 134 12.04 13.78 -2.04
CA LEU A 134 12.22 12.71 -3.03
C LEU A 134 11.48 11.45 -2.61
N ILE A 135 10.64 10.94 -3.51
CA ILE A 135 9.98 9.64 -3.39
C ILE A 135 10.25 8.87 -4.69
N GLN A 136 11.03 7.80 -4.61
CA GLN A 136 11.31 6.94 -5.76
C GLN A 136 10.90 5.51 -5.46
N THR A 137 9.81 5.03 -6.04
CA THR A 137 9.25 3.68 -5.84
C THR A 137 9.17 2.91 -7.16
N THR A 138 10.27 2.95 -7.92
CA THR A 138 10.29 2.41 -9.28
C THR A 138 10.24 0.88 -9.24
N GLY A 139 9.31 0.23 -9.96
CA GLY A 139 9.22 -1.23 -9.98
C GLY A 139 8.37 -1.85 -8.87
N ILE A 140 7.56 -1.07 -8.15
CA ILE A 140 6.58 -1.59 -7.18
C ILE A 140 5.21 -1.73 -7.86
N TRP A 141 4.83 -2.95 -8.19
CA TRP A 141 3.66 -3.20 -9.06
C TRP A 141 2.33 -3.25 -8.32
N SER A 142 2.33 -3.57 -7.02
CA SER A 142 1.11 -3.68 -6.22
C SER A 142 0.71 -2.38 -5.51
N LEU A 143 1.46 -1.29 -5.72
CA LEU A 143 1.23 -0.03 -5.01
C LEU A 143 -0.14 0.57 -5.36
N LYS A 144 -1.01 0.70 -4.35
CA LYS A 144 -2.38 1.24 -4.46
C LYS A 144 -2.49 2.65 -3.90
N GLN A 145 -1.71 2.97 -2.88
CA GLN A 145 -1.81 4.26 -2.20
C GLN A 145 -0.44 4.80 -1.76
N LEU A 146 -0.22 6.08 -2.01
CA LEU A 146 0.80 6.89 -1.36
C LEU A 146 0.09 7.97 -0.54
N ASN A 147 0.16 7.86 0.77
CA ASN A 147 -0.47 8.82 1.66
C ASN A 147 0.47 9.99 1.93
N LEU A 148 0.15 11.17 1.38
CA LEU A 148 0.83 12.44 1.66
C LEU A 148 -0.09 13.40 2.44
N LYS A 149 -1.19 12.88 3.02
CA LYS A 149 -2.22 13.69 3.68
C LYS A 149 -2.09 13.65 5.21
N THR A 150 -1.40 14.63 5.79
CA THR A 150 -1.77 15.29 7.07
C THR A 150 -1.19 16.73 7.12
N GLY A 151 -1.41 17.44 8.23
CA GLY A 151 -1.48 18.92 8.32
C GLY A 151 -0.19 19.74 8.20
N THR A 152 0.93 19.14 7.77
CA THR A 152 2.24 19.82 7.62
C THR A 152 2.96 19.53 6.31
N THR A 153 2.42 18.64 5.47
CA THR A 153 3.01 18.20 4.19
C THR A 153 2.60 19.15 3.05
N ASP A 154 2.65 20.47 3.30
CA ASP A 154 2.64 21.51 2.28
C ASP A 154 4.03 21.60 1.62
N VAL A 155 4.57 20.45 1.19
CA VAL A 155 5.97 20.36 0.74
C VAL A 155 6.07 20.89 -0.67
N SER A 156 6.81 21.97 -0.84
CA SER A 156 7.19 22.48 -2.14
C SER A 156 8.41 21.72 -2.68
N ASN A 157 8.50 21.55 -4.00
CA ASN A 157 9.62 20.90 -4.70
C ASN A 157 9.74 19.39 -4.44
N LEU A 158 8.61 18.69 -4.28
CA LEU A 158 8.58 17.24 -4.18
C LEU A 158 8.76 16.58 -5.55
N ASP A 159 9.76 15.71 -5.67
CA ASP A 159 9.97 14.86 -6.84
C ASP A 159 9.48 13.43 -6.55
N ILE A 160 8.54 12.96 -7.35
CA ILE A 160 7.91 11.64 -7.20
C ILE A 160 8.16 10.83 -8.46
N ASN A 161 8.82 9.68 -8.34
CA ASN A 161 8.96 8.70 -9.40
C ASN A 161 8.38 7.34 -8.98
N ILE A 162 7.18 7.05 -9.46
CA ILE A 162 6.38 5.85 -9.15
C ILE A 162 6.29 4.93 -10.38
N SER A 163 7.25 4.98 -11.29
CA SER A 163 7.19 4.21 -12.54
C SER A 163 7.22 2.69 -12.31
N ILE A 164 6.45 1.91 -13.08
CA ILE A 164 6.36 0.44 -12.91
C ILE A 164 7.55 -0.31 -13.52
N ALA A 165 8.27 0.27 -14.47
CA ALA A 165 9.45 -0.35 -15.07
C ALA A 165 10.66 0.59 -14.97
N PRO A 166 11.83 0.11 -14.49
CA PRO A 166 13.01 0.95 -14.36
C PRO A 166 13.50 1.55 -15.68
N ASN A 167 13.34 0.85 -16.80
CA ASN A 167 13.97 1.25 -18.07
C ASN A 167 13.31 0.57 -19.28
N ASN A 168 12.35 1.21 -19.96
CA ASN A 168 11.97 0.87 -21.36
C ASN A 168 11.86 -0.63 -21.72
N LEU A 169 11.52 -1.51 -20.78
CA LEU A 169 11.29 -2.93 -21.05
C LEU A 169 9.91 -3.06 -21.68
N GLN A 170 9.84 -2.65 -22.94
CA GLN A 170 8.79 -3.04 -23.88
C GLN A 170 8.93 -4.55 -24.12
N GLY A 171 8.45 -5.37 -23.19
CA GLY A 171 8.61 -6.80 -23.34
C GLY A 171 8.10 -7.64 -22.19
N ASP A 172 8.02 -7.10 -20.96
CA ASP A 172 7.36 -7.85 -19.91
C ASP A 172 5.86 -7.56 -19.92
N SER A 173 5.10 -8.59 -20.32
CA SER A 173 3.65 -8.58 -20.42
C SER A 173 2.99 -8.72 -19.06
N HIS A 174 3.48 -8.00 -18.05
CA HIS A 174 2.69 -7.77 -16.85
C HIS A 174 1.54 -6.87 -17.31
N GLU A 175 0.34 -7.43 -17.20
CA GLU A 175 -0.89 -7.04 -17.89
C GLU A 175 -1.08 -5.51 -17.96
N ASN A 176 -1.72 -5.01 -19.02
CA ASN A 176 -2.16 -3.61 -19.13
C ASN A 176 -2.67 -3.05 -17.78
N LEU A 177 -1.81 -2.38 -17.01
CA LEU A 177 -2.15 -1.73 -15.73
C LEU A 177 -3.00 -0.46 -15.92
N ASN A 178 -3.54 -0.29 -17.13
CA ASN A 178 -4.45 0.79 -17.51
C ASN A 178 -5.80 0.76 -16.75
N ASP A 179 -6.08 -0.27 -15.94
CA ASP A 179 -7.36 -0.46 -15.24
C ASP A 179 -7.28 -0.25 -13.71
N SER A 180 -6.08 -0.09 -13.13
CA SER A 180 -5.91 0.17 -11.69
C SER A 180 -5.14 1.48 -11.49
N GLN A 181 -5.86 2.58 -11.26
CA GLN A 181 -5.25 3.86 -10.92
C GLN A 181 -4.74 3.81 -9.48
N PHE A 182 -3.46 4.11 -9.30
CA PHE A 182 -2.86 4.33 -7.98
C PHE A 182 -3.31 5.67 -7.41
N CYS A 183 -3.52 5.74 -6.09
CA CYS A 183 -3.99 6.94 -5.41
C CYS A 183 -2.87 7.68 -4.70
N ILE A 184 -2.66 8.95 -5.05
CA ILE A 184 -1.86 9.88 -4.26
C ILE A 184 -2.83 10.64 -3.33
N LYS A 185 -2.79 10.32 -2.04
CA LYS A 185 -3.65 10.97 -1.06
C LYS A 185 -3.11 12.35 -0.73
N VAL A 186 -3.93 13.37 -0.91
CA VAL A 186 -3.54 14.78 -0.72
C VAL A 186 -4.56 15.53 0.15
N SER A 187 -4.19 16.73 0.60
CA SER A 187 -5.06 17.58 1.41
C SER A 187 -6.12 18.34 0.60
N ASP A 188 -5.83 18.66 -0.66
CA ASP A 188 -6.75 19.32 -1.60
C ASP A 188 -6.63 18.66 -2.99
N GLU A 189 -7.62 17.84 -3.34
CA GLU A 189 -7.65 17.10 -4.61
C GLU A 189 -7.73 18.03 -5.83
N ALA A 190 -8.49 19.11 -5.72
CA ALA A 190 -8.70 20.04 -6.81
C ALA A 190 -7.42 20.85 -7.10
N ALA A 191 -6.74 21.33 -6.06
CA ALA A 191 -5.49 22.06 -6.20
C ALA A 191 -4.36 21.19 -6.73
N ALA A 192 -4.27 19.93 -6.26
CA ALA A 192 -3.27 18.96 -6.74
C ALA A 192 -3.49 18.61 -8.21
N THR A 193 -4.73 18.32 -8.61
CA THR A 193 -5.09 18.03 -10.00
C THR A 193 -4.84 19.23 -10.93
N ALA A 194 -5.08 20.45 -10.44
CA ALA A 194 -4.81 21.67 -11.20
C ALA A 194 -3.33 22.10 -11.20
N GLY A 195 -2.47 21.45 -10.40
CA GLY A 195 -1.07 21.85 -10.22
C GLY A 195 -0.92 23.26 -9.65
N THR A 196 -1.71 23.60 -8.63
CA THR A 196 -1.75 24.94 -8.02
C THR A 196 -1.34 24.91 -6.56
N GLY A 197 -1.07 26.08 -5.96
CA GLY A 197 -0.62 26.15 -4.56
C GLY A 197 0.72 25.43 -4.38
N VAL A 198 0.83 24.62 -3.33
CA VAL A 198 2.05 23.84 -3.03
C VAL A 198 2.37 22.81 -4.11
N TYR A 199 1.34 22.26 -4.75
CA TYR A 199 1.46 21.24 -5.80
C TYR A 199 2.04 21.78 -7.12
N SER A 200 2.09 23.11 -7.31
CA SER A 200 2.64 23.72 -8.52
C SER A 200 4.14 23.46 -8.74
N SER A 201 4.83 23.05 -7.68
CA SER A 201 6.25 22.74 -7.66
C SER A 201 6.55 21.24 -7.67
N TRP A 202 5.52 20.40 -7.71
CA TRP A 202 5.70 18.95 -7.72
C TRP A 202 6.10 18.48 -9.11
N ASN A 203 7.05 17.56 -9.15
CA ASN A 203 7.41 16.83 -10.36
C ASN A 203 7.01 15.37 -10.18
N ILE A 204 6.16 14.84 -11.07
CA ILE A 204 5.68 13.45 -10.96
C ILE A 204 5.98 12.71 -12.25
N THR A 205 6.76 11.64 -12.12
CA THR A 205 7.05 10.66 -13.18
C THR A 205 6.38 9.34 -12.84
N ALA A 206 5.50 8.87 -13.71
CA ALA A 206 4.69 7.67 -13.48
C ALA A 206 4.55 6.82 -14.75
N ILE A 207 5.68 6.40 -15.32
CA ILE A 207 5.70 5.65 -16.59
C ILE A 207 5.00 4.30 -16.38
N ASN A 208 3.99 4.04 -17.22
CA ASN A 208 3.12 2.86 -17.14
C ASN A 208 2.42 2.69 -15.78
N ASN A 209 2.31 3.76 -14.99
CA ASN A 209 1.62 3.76 -13.70
C ASN A 209 0.60 4.90 -13.61
N PRO A 210 -0.65 4.71 -14.08
CA PRO A 210 -1.65 5.78 -14.02
C PRO A 210 -1.98 6.11 -12.55
N TYR A 211 -2.06 7.40 -12.23
CA TYR A 211 -2.37 7.87 -10.88
C TYR A 211 -3.51 8.89 -10.87
N LEU A 212 -4.11 9.08 -9.70
CA LEU A 212 -5.05 10.16 -9.39
C LEU A 212 -4.70 10.79 -8.05
N PHE A 213 -5.10 12.05 -7.87
CA PHE A 213 -5.13 12.68 -6.55
C PHE A 213 -6.48 12.43 -5.89
N SER A 214 -6.48 12.20 -4.58
CA SER A 214 -7.73 12.13 -3.81
C SER A 214 -7.55 12.58 -2.38
N GLU A 215 -8.56 13.21 -1.81
CA GLU A 215 -8.54 13.55 -0.38
C GLU A 215 -8.81 12.35 0.52
N THR A 216 -9.58 11.38 0.06
CA THR A 216 -9.95 10.24 0.90
C THR A 216 -9.11 9.02 0.55
N CYS A 217 -8.56 8.95 -0.67
CA CYS A 217 -8.15 7.69 -1.30
C CYS A 217 -9.12 6.61 -0.87
N ALA A 218 -10.43 6.90 -1.04
CA ALA A 218 -11.42 5.87 -0.83
C ALA A 218 -10.93 4.76 -1.72
N LEU A 219 -10.51 3.65 -1.09
CA LEU A 219 -10.16 2.45 -1.80
C LEU A 219 -11.38 2.27 -2.68
N ASN A 220 -11.21 2.55 -3.96
CA ASN A 220 -11.95 1.79 -4.92
C ASN A 220 -11.51 0.37 -4.55
N THR A 221 -12.29 -0.30 -3.68
CA THR A 221 -12.95 -1.50 -4.18
C THR A 221 -13.35 -1.04 -5.55
N ILE A 222 -12.60 -1.44 -6.59
CA ILE A 222 -12.98 -1.22 -7.98
C ILE A 222 -14.47 -1.48 -7.91
N GLU A 223 -15.27 -0.42 -7.94
CA GLU A 223 -16.69 -0.58 -7.72
C GLU A 223 -17.03 -1.21 -9.04
N PHE A 224 -17.02 -2.55 -9.05
CA PHE A 224 -16.89 -3.34 -10.26
C PHE A 224 -17.92 -2.75 -11.17
N ASN A 225 -17.45 -1.99 -12.18
CA ASN A 225 -18.28 -0.94 -12.73
C ASN A 225 -19.52 -1.67 -13.20
N GLN A 226 -20.69 -1.34 -12.64
CA GLN A 226 -21.89 -2.13 -12.88
C GLN A 226 -22.20 -2.19 -14.38
N GLU A 227 -21.61 -1.30 -15.18
CA GLU A 227 -21.67 -1.25 -16.63
C GLU A 227 -20.82 -2.30 -17.36
N LEU A 228 -19.83 -2.95 -16.71
CA LEU A 228 -18.98 -3.98 -17.32
C LEU A 228 -19.59 -5.38 -17.33
N VAL A 229 -20.60 -5.62 -16.46
CA VAL A 229 -21.37 -6.86 -16.46
C VAL A 229 -22.84 -6.56 -16.65
N SER A 230 -23.38 -7.02 -17.78
CA SER A 230 -24.80 -6.96 -18.08
C SER A 230 -25.43 -8.34 -17.90
N ILE A 231 -26.70 -8.36 -17.47
CA ILE A 231 -27.50 -9.58 -17.42
C ILE A 231 -28.75 -9.41 -18.29
N TYR A 232 -29.04 -10.41 -19.12
CA TYR A 232 -30.16 -10.36 -20.05
C TYR A 232 -30.66 -11.76 -20.47
N PRO A 233 -31.94 -11.90 -20.86
CA PRO A 233 -32.97 -10.87 -20.82
C PRO A 233 -33.43 -10.59 -19.39
N ASN A 234 -33.92 -9.38 -19.16
CA ASN A 234 -34.63 -9.01 -17.94
C ASN A 234 -35.91 -8.27 -18.35
N PRO A 235 -37.11 -8.87 -18.20
CA PRO A 235 -37.39 -10.14 -17.51
C PRO A 235 -36.87 -11.41 -18.21
N ALA A 236 -36.55 -12.44 -17.43
CA ALA A 236 -36.05 -13.75 -17.88
C ALA A 236 -37.16 -14.82 -17.83
N ASN A 237 -37.23 -15.66 -18.87
CA ASN A 237 -38.06 -16.87 -18.86
C ASN A 237 -37.24 -18.04 -18.30
N ASP A 238 -36.58 -18.83 -19.14
CA ASP A 238 -35.85 -20.02 -18.67
C ASP A 238 -34.35 -19.79 -18.56
N ILE A 239 -33.84 -18.75 -19.23
CA ILE A 239 -32.42 -18.50 -19.39
C ILE A 239 -32.10 -17.05 -19.03
N LEU A 240 -31.00 -16.87 -18.30
CA LEU A 240 -30.37 -15.59 -18.00
C LEU A 240 -28.91 -15.64 -18.47
N ASN A 241 -28.50 -14.72 -19.32
CA ASN A 241 -27.12 -14.60 -19.80
C ASN A 241 -26.37 -13.53 -18.99
N ILE A 242 -25.07 -13.73 -18.84
CA ILE A 242 -24.12 -12.80 -18.26
C ILE A 242 -23.10 -12.42 -19.34
N GLU A 243 -23.03 -11.15 -19.68
CA GLU A 243 -21.98 -10.62 -20.54
C GLU A 243 -20.98 -9.83 -19.70
N ALA A 244 -19.71 -10.26 -19.74
CA ALA A 244 -18.60 -9.68 -19.01
C ALA A 244 -17.36 -9.68 -19.92
N LYS A 245 -16.57 -8.60 -19.88
CA LYS A 245 -15.28 -8.50 -20.58
C LYS A 245 -14.12 -8.66 -19.60
N ASN A 246 -13.23 -9.62 -19.86
CA ASN A 246 -12.01 -9.86 -19.08
C ASN A 246 -12.25 -10.13 -17.58
N VAL A 247 -13.37 -10.79 -17.22
CA VAL A 247 -13.70 -11.13 -15.82
C VAL A 247 -13.69 -12.64 -15.64
N LYS A 248 -13.07 -13.13 -14.57
CA LYS A 248 -13.14 -14.54 -14.18
C LYS A 248 -13.99 -14.70 -12.94
N PHE A 249 -15.17 -15.30 -13.09
CA PHE A 249 -16.05 -15.54 -11.97
C PHE A 249 -15.54 -16.68 -11.09
N THR A 250 -15.60 -16.47 -9.77
CA THR A 250 -15.29 -17.46 -8.72
C THR A 250 -16.55 -17.95 -8.03
N SER A 251 -17.66 -17.21 -8.13
CA SER A 251 -18.96 -17.63 -7.60
C SER A 251 -20.12 -16.95 -8.31
N ILE A 252 -21.18 -17.71 -8.62
CA ILE A 252 -22.44 -17.19 -9.15
C ILE A 252 -23.58 -17.80 -8.34
N LYS A 253 -24.34 -16.95 -7.65
CA LYS A 253 -25.43 -17.36 -6.74
C LYS A 253 -26.67 -16.51 -6.97
N VAL A 254 -27.86 -17.11 -6.83
CA VAL A 254 -29.13 -16.40 -6.92
C VAL A 254 -29.85 -16.45 -5.58
N PHE A 255 -30.37 -15.29 -5.16
CA PHE A 255 -31.10 -15.07 -3.94
C PHE A 255 -32.52 -14.58 -4.24
N SER A 256 -33.49 -15.00 -3.42
CA SER A 256 -34.82 -14.42 -3.43
C SER A 256 -34.80 -12.97 -2.95
N PHE A 257 -35.91 -12.24 -3.14
CA PHE A 257 -36.01 -10.87 -2.63
C PHE A 257 -35.95 -10.75 -1.10
N GLN A 258 -36.19 -11.85 -0.36
CA GLN A 258 -35.99 -11.93 1.09
C GLN A 258 -34.56 -12.34 1.48
N GLY A 259 -33.65 -12.47 0.51
CA GLY A 259 -32.25 -12.83 0.75
C GLY A 259 -31.98 -14.34 0.95
N GLN A 260 -32.95 -15.22 0.66
CA GLN A 260 -32.73 -16.67 0.74
C GLN A 260 -31.94 -17.15 -0.47
N LEU A 261 -30.89 -17.94 -0.27
CA LEU A 261 -30.14 -18.57 -1.36
C LEU A 261 -31.04 -19.62 -2.06
N VAL A 262 -31.35 -19.41 -3.34
CA VAL A 262 -32.24 -20.27 -4.11
C VAL A 262 -31.54 -21.05 -5.22
N LYS A 263 -30.38 -20.60 -5.69
CA LYS A 263 -29.59 -21.31 -6.73
C LYS A 263 -28.09 -21.02 -6.64
N VAL A 264 -27.28 -22.02 -6.96
CA VAL A 264 -25.82 -21.93 -7.08
C VAL A 264 -25.40 -22.53 -8.41
N PHE A 265 -24.53 -21.84 -9.14
CA PHE A 265 -23.96 -22.34 -10.39
C PHE A 265 -22.51 -22.77 -10.17
N ASN A 266 -22.21 -24.03 -10.51
CA ASN A 266 -20.89 -24.62 -10.29
C ASN A 266 -19.97 -24.49 -11.52
N ASN A 267 -20.53 -24.29 -12.71
CA ASN A 267 -19.77 -24.06 -13.93
C ASN A 267 -19.74 -22.56 -14.23
N LEU A 268 -18.60 -21.94 -13.94
CA LEU A 268 -18.40 -20.49 -13.91
C LEU A 268 -17.91 -19.93 -15.26
N ASP A 269 -17.52 -20.81 -16.18
CA ASP A 269 -17.13 -20.46 -17.55
C ASP A 269 -18.37 -20.29 -18.47
N MET A 270 -19.54 -20.75 -18.02
CA MET A 270 -20.78 -20.59 -18.78
C MET A 270 -21.37 -19.19 -18.60
N LYS A 271 -21.46 -18.46 -19.71
CA LYS A 271 -22.14 -17.16 -19.80
C LYS A 271 -23.67 -17.27 -19.85
N THR A 272 -24.22 -18.48 -19.78
CA THR A 272 -25.64 -18.78 -19.90
C THR A 272 -26.09 -19.60 -18.69
N LEU A 273 -27.05 -19.07 -17.96
CA LEU A 273 -27.57 -19.63 -16.71
C LEU A 273 -29.00 -20.10 -16.89
N ASP A 274 -29.27 -21.37 -16.58
CA ASP A 274 -30.63 -21.90 -16.51
C ASP A 274 -31.30 -21.45 -15.21
N VAL A 275 -32.43 -20.74 -15.33
CA VAL A 275 -33.27 -20.24 -14.23
C VAL A 275 -34.72 -20.75 -14.33
N SER A 276 -34.99 -21.77 -15.16
CA SER A 276 -36.33 -22.30 -15.44
C SER A 276 -37.06 -22.85 -14.22
N ASP A 277 -36.31 -23.36 -13.24
CA ASP A 277 -36.79 -23.89 -11.96
C ASP A 277 -37.22 -22.82 -10.96
N LEU A 278 -36.88 -21.55 -11.21
CA LEU A 278 -37.30 -20.44 -10.36
C LEU A 278 -38.77 -20.09 -10.60
N LYS A 279 -39.51 -19.87 -9.51
CA LYS A 279 -40.88 -19.34 -9.60
C LYS A 279 -40.87 -17.90 -10.09
N LYS A 280 -41.95 -17.46 -10.73
CA LYS A 280 -42.13 -16.06 -11.13
C LYS A 280 -41.90 -15.12 -9.94
N GLY A 281 -41.10 -14.07 -10.12
CA GLY A 281 -40.77 -13.16 -9.02
C GLY A 281 -39.50 -12.36 -9.22
N LEU A 282 -39.16 -11.59 -8.18
CA LEU A 282 -37.98 -10.74 -8.12
C LEU A 282 -36.80 -11.48 -7.48
N TYR A 283 -35.62 -11.41 -8.10
CA TYR A 283 -34.40 -12.07 -7.64
C TYR A 283 -33.18 -11.15 -7.71
N TYR A 284 -32.18 -11.51 -6.91
CA TYR A 284 -30.84 -10.92 -6.93
C TYR A 284 -29.82 -11.99 -7.30
N ILE A 285 -28.97 -11.71 -8.29
CA ILE A 285 -27.82 -12.54 -8.63
C ILE A 285 -26.55 -11.90 -8.06
N ALA A 286 -25.85 -12.63 -7.20
CA ALA A 286 -24.56 -12.24 -6.67
C ALA A 286 -23.45 -12.95 -7.47
N LEU A 287 -22.53 -12.15 -7.99
CA LEU A 287 -21.40 -12.58 -8.79
C LEU A 287 -20.13 -12.21 -8.04
N LYS A 288 -19.28 -13.18 -7.74
CA LYS A 288 -17.94 -12.97 -7.20
C LYS A 288 -16.92 -13.25 -8.28
N SER A 289 -15.89 -12.43 -8.37
CA SER A 289 -14.84 -12.54 -9.37
C SER A 289 -13.45 -12.22 -8.81
N ASP A 290 -12.44 -12.47 -9.62
CA ASP A 290 -11.07 -11.98 -9.42
C ASP A 290 -10.97 -10.45 -9.39
N ARG A 291 -11.98 -9.74 -9.92
CA ARG A 291 -12.05 -8.27 -9.97
C ARG A 291 -13.01 -7.65 -8.96
N GLY A 292 -13.60 -8.44 -8.06
CA GLY A 292 -14.53 -7.98 -7.02
C GLY A 292 -15.89 -8.66 -7.04
N ASP A 293 -16.73 -8.27 -6.08
CA ASP A 293 -18.07 -8.79 -5.87
C ASP A 293 -19.12 -7.81 -6.39
N MET A 294 -20.17 -8.32 -7.03
CA MET A 294 -21.29 -7.50 -7.50
C MET A 294 -22.64 -8.19 -7.34
N ILE A 295 -23.70 -7.40 -7.23
CA ILE A 295 -25.09 -7.89 -7.16
C ILE A 295 -25.92 -7.20 -8.25
N LYS A 296 -26.65 -7.99 -9.05
CA LYS A 296 -27.61 -7.50 -10.04
C LYS A 296 -29.01 -7.99 -9.73
N LYS A 297 -30.01 -7.22 -10.14
CA LYS A 297 -31.43 -7.54 -9.98
C LYS A 297 -32.02 -8.02 -11.30
N PHE A 298 -32.82 -9.08 -11.29
CA PHE A 298 -33.62 -9.50 -12.44
C PHE A 298 -35.01 -10.00 -12.03
N ILE A 299 -35.93 -10.01 -13.00
CA ILE A 299 -37.31 -10.47 -12.85
C ILE A 299 -37.43 -11.81 -13.59
N LYS A 300 -38.00 -12.84 -12.95
CA LYS A 300 -38.38 -14.13 -13.55
C LYS A 300 -39.86 -14.11 -13.92
N GLU A 301 -40.17 -14.44 -15.17
CA GLU A 301 -41.54 -14.63 -15.69
C GLU A 301 -42.00 -16.07 -15.77
#